data_AF-A0A1F6LMS5-F1
#
_entry.id   AF-A0A1F6LMS5-F1
#
_cell.length_a   1.000
_cell.length_b   1.000
_cell.length_c   1.000
_cell.angle_alpha   90.00
_cell.angle_beta   90.00
_cell.angle_gamma   90.00
#
_symmetry.space_group_name_H-M   'P 1'
#
loop_
_entity.id
_entity.type
_entity.pdbx_description
1 polymer ?
#
loop_
_entity_poly.entity_id
_entity_poly.type
_entity_poly.pdbx_seq_one_letter_code
_entity_poly.pdbx_strand_id
1 'polypeptide(L)'
;MQFSVAYLFLIGGGILALFVTLISFASRYKRCPSDKILVVYGKISGGGVGGLHAKCYHGGASFVWPVIQDYQYLDLTPIPIDINLRGALSQQNIRVNTPSTFTIGISTEPGIMENAAERLLGLDMKTIQEVAKDIIFGQMRVVIATMPIEAINADRDRLIDNISKGVEVELKKVGLRLINVNVQDITDESGYIEALGKEAAARAINEAKIKVAQQERDGEIGKATANKEQRIQVASAHAAAVQGENLAAITIAQSNANRREKEAESERLGTAAEKVKAADALRESYVAEESAERQRAKREEATQVANVIVPTEIEKKRIEILAEAQAEQTRRTKKGEADGIRSVMEGEAEGLMAILTRKATGLREVVRASGGSPELAALLMITEQLPQLVAEQVKAISNLKIDSVTVWEGGKRADGKTSTSDFVSGLVGVLPPLHELTRNAGLRLPDYLGKLMSDPQRLAELGDQLKHEAAKRNRAAEEIRKWLNRNHDLLTSFDKNKDAKIDFGELEECVRVVLEWAGRSGDAGSLWFYSTKDSGTQGPLSWDPLAAALAKSPRTFINLEGSDSWLPFEVVAQAVRLLAQ
;
A
#
# COMPACT_ATOMS: atom_id res chain seq x y z
N MET A 1 -79.12 -124.44 12.44
CA MET A 1 -79.02 -122.98 12.19
C MET A 1 -78.22 -122.24 13.25
N GLN A 2 -78.59 -122.28 14.55
CA GLN A 2 -77.90 -121.52 15.62
C GLN A 2 -76.36 -121.71 15.68
N PHE A 3 -75.84 -122.94 15.53
CA PHE A 3 -74.38 -123.18 15.54
C PHE A 3 -73.61 -122.41 14.46
N SER A 4 -74.18 -122.21 13.27
CA SER A 4 -73.56 -121.43 12.20
C SER A 4 -73.46 -119.95 12.58
N VAL A 5 -74.45 -119.42 13.29
CA VAL A 5 -74.48 -118.03 13.78
C VAL A 5 -73.42 -117.82 14.87
N ALA A 6 -73.26 -118.78 15.79
CA ALA A 6 -72.21 -118.72 16.82
C ALA A 6 -70.79 -118.71 16.23
N TYR A 7 -70.53 -119.53 15.21
CA TYR A 7 -69.26 -119.49 14.47
C TYR A 7 -69.04 -118.16 13.75
N LEU A 8 -70.08 -117.58 13.16
CA LEU A 8 -70.02 -116.27 12.51
C LEU A 8 -69.65 -115.15 13.50
N PHE A 9 -70.19 -115.19 14.72
CA PHE A 9 -69.80 -114.25 15.78
C PHE A 9 -68.38 -114.48 16.31
N LEU A 10 -67.92 -115.74 16.43
CA LEU A 10 -66.52 -116.03 16.82
C LEU A 10 -65.51 -115.55 15.76
N ILE A 11 -65.77 -115.82 14.49
CA ILE A 11 -64.92 -115.37 13.37
C ILE A 11 -64.97 -113.85 13.26
N GLY A 12 -66.15 -113.24 13.34
CA GLY A 12 -66.32 -111.78 13.35
C GLY A 12 -65.60 -111.11 14.52
N GLY A 13 -65.68 -111.67 15.73
CA GLY A 13 -64.97 -111.20 16.92
C GLY A 13 -63.44 -111.35 16.80
N GLY A 14 -62.96 -112.44 16.23
CA GLY A 14 -61.54 -112.64 15.94
C GLY A 14 -61.00 -111.64 14.91
N ILE A 15 -61.75 -111.39 13.84
CA ILE A 15 -61.42 -110.37 12.83
C ILE A 15 -61.44 -108.96 13.46
N LEU A 16 -62.46 -108.64 14.26
CA LEU A 16 -62.55 -107.35 14.97
C LEU A 16 -61.35 -107.15 15.92
N ALA A 17 -61.00 -108.16 16.71
CA ALA A 17 -59.86 -108.11 17.62
C ALA A 17 -58.54 -107.92 16.87
N LEU A 18 -58.34 -108.65 15.76
CA LEU A 18 -57.16 -108.49 14.89
C LEU A 18 -57.10 -107.09 14.27
N PHE A 19 -58.22 -106.55 13.80
CA PHE A 19 -58.30 -105.21 13.19
C PHE A 19 -58.04 -104.10 14.22
N VAL A 20 -58.62 -104.21 15.43
CA VAL A 20 -58.34 -103.30 16.56
C VAL A 20 -56.88 -103.38 17.00
N THR A 21 -56.29 -104.58 17.03
CA THR A 21 -54.86 -104.76 17.36
C THR A 21 -53.97 -104.13 16.28
N LEU A 22 -54.28 -104.33 15.00
CA LEU A 22 -53.55 -103.75 13.87
C LEU A 22 -53.63 -102.21 13.89
N ILE A 23 -54.82 -101.65 14.13
CA ILE A 23 -55.03 -100.20 14.31
C ILE A 23 -54.26 -99.68 15.52
N SER A 24 -54.27 -100.40 16.64
CA SER A 24 -53.52 -100.01 17.85
C SER A 24 -52.01 -99.91 17.55
N PHE A 25 -51.41 -100.94 16.94
CA PHE A 25 -50.01 -100.91 16.50
C PHE A 25 -49.73 -99.79 15.50
N ALA A 26 -50.57 -99.61 14.48
CA ALA A 26 -50.42 -98.56 13.49
C ALA A 26 -50.51 -97.14 14.11
N SER A 27 -51.44 -96.93 15.06
CA SER A 27 -51.62 -95.66 15.75
C SER A 27 -50.43 -95.27 16.63
N ARG A 28 -49.59 -96.24 17.00
CA ARG A 28 -48.43 -96.09 17.89
C ARG A 28 -47.10 -95.97 17.13
N TYR A 29 -47.13 -96.10 15.80
CA TYR A 29 -46.07 -95.60 14.92
C TYR A 29 -46.18 -94.08 14.77
N LYS A 30 -45.36 -93.32 15.50
CA LYS A 30 -45.41 -91.85 15.50
C LYS A 30 -44.39 -91.27 14.52
N ARG A 31 -44.87 -90.39 13.64
CA ARG A 31 -44.02 -89.60 12.72
C ARG A 31 -43.66 -88.30 13.42
N CYS A 32 -42.40 -87.88 13.32
CA CYS A 32 -41.94 -86.61 13.86
C CYS A 32 -42.08 -85.51 12.80
N PRO A 33 -42.85 -84.43 13.05
CA PRO A 33 -42.83 -83.22 12.24
C PRO A 33 -41.44 -82.58 12.20
N SER A 34 -41.14 -81.79 11.17
CA SER A 34 -39.84 -81.11 11.03
C SER A 34 -39.67 -79.90 11.97
N ASP A 35 -40.77 -79.38 12.52
CA ASP A 35 -40.82 -78.29 13.49
C ASP A 35 -40.72 -78.77 14.96
N LYS A 36 -40.55 -80.07 15.19
CA LYS A 36 -40.54 -80.70 16.52
C LYS A 36 -39.46 -81.77 16.65
N ILE A 37 -39.09 -82.08 17.88
CA ILE A 37 -38.39 -83.32 18.25
C ILE A 37 -39.42 -84.26 18.87
N LEU A 38 -39.39 -85.54 18.47
CA LEU A 38 -40.13 -86.61 19.14
C LEU A 38 -39.23 -87.19 20.24
N VAL A 39 -39.62 -86.99 21.50
CA VAL A 39 -38.93 -87.52 22.67
C VAL A 39 -39.68 -88.75 23.17
N VAL A 40 -38.98 -89.88 23.29
CA VAL A 40 -39.52 -91.15 23.79
C VAL A 40 -38.82 -91.53 25.09
N TYR A 41 -39.58 -91.66 26.17
CA TYR A 41 -39.09 -91.92 27.53
C TYR A 41 -39.73 -93.19 28.13
N GLY A 42 -39.20 -93.65 29.26
CA GLY A 42 -39.59 -94.92 29.92
C GLY A 42 -38.56 -96.02 29.70
N LYS A 43 -39.00 -97.28 29.58
CA LYS A 43 -38.10 -98.44 29.42
C LYS A 43 -37.62 -98.58 27.98
N ILE A 44 -36.62 -97.79 27.62
CA ILE A 44 -35.94 -97.83 26.32
C ILE A 44 -34.81 -98.87 26.30
N SER A 45 -34.80 -99.73 25.28
CA SER A 45 -33.73 -100.71 25.06
C SER A 45 -32.47 -100.02 24.53
N GLY A 46 -31.44 -99.95 25.37
CA GLY A 46 -30.16 -99.30 25.02
C GLY A 46 -29.19 -99.14 26.20
N GLY A 47 -29.32 -99.95 27.25
CA GLY A 47 -28.55 -99.83 28.49
C GLY A 47 -27.10 -100.30 28.37
N GLY A 48 -26.25 -99.47 27.76
CA GLY A 48 -24.82 -99.43 28.10
C GLY A 48 -24.59 -98.69 29.43
N VAL A 49 -23.36 -98.65 29.91
CA VAL A 49 -22.98 -97.84 31.08
C VAL A 49 -23.17 -96.36 30.73
N GLY A 50 -23.97 -95.63 31.51
CA GLY A 50 -24.46 -94.29 31.13
C GLY A 50 -25.70 -94.33 30.23
N GLY A 51 -26.63 -95.25 30.50
CA GLY A 51 -27.85 -95.43 29.70
C GLY A 51 -28.73 -94.18 29.65
N LEU A 52 -28.98 -93.70 28.42
CA LEU A 52 -29.86 -92.57 28.10
C LEU A 52 -31.22 -92.70 28.80
N HIS A 53 -31.71 -91.62 29.42
CA HIS A 53 -33.01 -91.57 30.09
C HIS A 53 -34.19 -91.31 29.13
N ALA A 54 -33.92 -90.69 27.97
CA ALA A 54 -34.86 -90.53 26.87
C ALA A 54 -34.15 -90.77 25.52
N LYS A 55 -34.90 -91.13 24.48
CA LYS A 55 -34.42 -91.15 23.09
C LYS A 55 -35.09 -90.03 22.30
N CYS A 56 -34.27 -89.16 21.72
CA CYS A 56 -34.72 -88.04 20.91
C CYS A 56 -34.61 -88.36 19.42
N TYR A 57 -35.62 -87.97 18.65
CA TYR A 57 -35.65 -88.12 17.19
C TYR A 57 -36.04 -86.79 16.55
N HIS A 58 -35.15 -86.21 15.72
CA HIS A 58 -35.48 -85.05 14.90
C HIS A 58 -35.93 -85.53 13.49
N GLY A 59 -37.21 -85.40 13.18
CA GLY A 59 -37.79 -85.94 11.94
C GLY A 59 -37.87 -87.48 11.89
N GLY A 60 -38.26 -88.02 10.74
CA GLY A 60 -38.48 -89.46 10.56
C GLY A 60 -39.69 -89.99 11.34
N ALA A 61 -39.60 -91.21 11.84
CA ALA A 61 -40.66 -91.85 12.63
C ALA A 61 -40.09 -92.91 13.59
N SER A 62 -40.77 -93.10 14.72
CA SER A 62 -40.40 -94.09 15.74
C SER A 62 -41.63 -94.86 16.24
N PHE A 63 -41.43 -96.11 16.64
CA PHE A 63 -42.47 -96.97 17.22
C PHE A 63 -42.35 -96.96 18.75
N VAL A 64 -43.40 -96.49 19.44
CA VAL A 64 -43.37 -96.23 20.89
C VAL A 64 -44.07 -97.37 21.64
N TRP A 65 -43.39 -98.21 22.40
CA TRP A 65 -44.03 -99.42 22.95
C TRP A 65 -45.21 -99.09 23.91
N PRO A 66 -46.46 -99.48 23.62
CA PRO A 66 -47.69 -98.92 24.21
C PRO A 66 -47.98 -99.27 25.69
N VAL A 67 -46.99 -99.80 26.42
CA VAL A 67 -47.12 -100.24 27.83
C VAL A 67 -45.90 -99.83 28.68
N ILE A 68 -44.74 -99.66 28.07
CA ILE A 68 -43.46 -99.43 28.78
C ILE A 68 -42.71 -98.17 28.32
N GLN A 69 -43.21 -97.50 27.28
CA GLN A 69 -42.65 -96.27 26.73
C GLN A 69 -43.78 -95.29 26.45
N ASP A 70 -43.51 -94.02 26.68
CA ASP A 70 -44.41 -92.94 26.31
C ASP A 70 -43.67 -91.84 25.54
N TYR A 71 -44.41 -90.92 24.94
CA TYR A 71 -43.85 -89.93 24.04
C TYR A 71 -44.42 -88.53 24.25
N GLN A 72 -43.58 -87.54 24.03
CA GLN A 72 -43.95 -86.14 24.01
C GLN A 72 -43.19 -85.42 22.89
N TYR A 73 -43.78 -84.34 22.36
CA TYR A 73 -43.12 -83.48 21.38
C TYR A 73 -42.50 -82.27 22.08
N LEU A 74 -41.36 -81.84 21.55
CA LEU A 74 -40.62 -80.67 22.00
C LEU A 74 -40.42 -79.74 20.81
N ASP A 75 -40.91 -78.50 20.90
CA ASP A 75 -41.05 -77.61 19.74
C ASP A 75 -39.73 -76.88 19.40
N LEU A 76 -39.37 -76.86 18.12
CA LEU A 76 -38.14 -76.22 17.61
C LEU A 76 -38.32 -74.73 17.23
N THR A 77 -39.52 -74.19 17.42
CA THR A 77 -39.86 -72.80 17.10
C THR A 77 -38.94 -71.81 17.82
N PRO A 78 -38.29 -70.86 17.12
CA PRO A 78 -37.45 -69.84 17.76
C PRO A 78 -38.22 -68.99 18.76
N ILE A 79 -37.62 -68.77 19.94
CA ILE A 79 -38.19 -68.01 21.04
C ILE A 79 -37.44 -66.67 21.13
N PRO A 80 -38.07 -65.52 20.82
CA PRO A 80 -37.50 -64.21 21.11
C PRO A 80 -37.68 -63.86 22.59
N ILE A 81 -36.61 -63.35 23.22
CA ILE A 81 -36.60 -62.95 24.63
C ILE A 81 -35.99 -61.55 24.73
N ASP A 82 -36.80 -60.58 25.14
CA ASP A 82 -36.34 -59.23 25.44
C ASP A 82 -35.79 -59.12 26.87
N ILE A 83 -34.54 -58.69 26.96
CA ILE A 83 -33.73 -58.69 28.18
C ILE A 83 -33.18 -57.28 28.38
N ASN A 84 -33.85 -56.54 29.26
CA ASN A 84 -33.45 -55.20 29.66
C ASN A 84 -32.55 -55.28 30.90
N LEU A 85 -31.25 -55.49 30.70
CA LEU A 85 -30.28 -55.51 31.79
C LEU A 85 -30.05 -54.07 32.28
N ARG A 86 -30.30 -53.83 33.57
CA ARG A 86 -30.13 -52.52 34.22
C ARG A 86 -29.09 -52.57 35.33
N GLY A 87 -28.39 -51.46 35.51
CA GLY A 87 -27.44 -51.23 36.60
C GLY A 87 -26.27 -52.22 36.67
N ALA A 88 -25.89 -52.85 35.55
CA ALA A 88 -24.76 -53.77 35.48
C ALA A 88 -23.44 -52.99 35.62
N LEU A 89 -22.47 -53.52 36.36
CA LEU A 89 -21.19 -52.84 36.57
C LEU A 89 -20.23 -53.19 35.43
N SER A 90 -19.63 -52.18 34.80
CA SER A 90 -18.49 -52.35 33.88
C SER A 90 -17.19 -52.63 34.63
N GLN A 91 -16.10 -52.90 33.90
CA GLN A 91 -14.76 -53.03 34.49
C GLN A 91 -14.33 -51.78 35.30
N GLN A 92 -14.81 -50.58 34.93
CA GLN A 92 -14.56 -49.33 35.69
C GLN A 92 -15.59 -49.06 36.80
N ASN A 93 -16.42 -50.03 37.17
CA ASN A 93 -17.48 -49.89 38.18
C ASN A 93 -18.55 -48.82 37.83
N ILE A 94 -18.72 -48.51 36.54
CA ILE A 94 -19.80 -47.65 36.03
C ILE A 94 -21.06 -48.49 35.85
N ARG A 95 -22.25 -47.93 36.14
CA ARG A 95 -23.54 -48.61 35.97
C ARG A 95 -24.09 -48.45 34.56
N VAL A 96 -24.21 -49.57 33.86
CA VAL A 96 -24.58 -49.70 32.46
C VAL A 96 -25.95 -50.37 32.33
N ASN A 97 -26.75 -49.85 31.41
CA ASN A 97 -28.02 -50.38 30.99
C ASN A 97 -27.91 -50.85 29.53
N THR A 98 -28.14 -52.14 29.29
CA THR A 98 -27.99 -52.80 27.99
C THR A 98 -29.33 -53.46 27.62
N PRO A 99 -30.14 -52.83 26.76
CA PRO A 99 -31.33 -53.46 26.19
C PRO A 99 -30.88 -54.45 25.11
N SER A 100 -31.38 -55.68 25.13
CA SER A 100 -31.02 -56.70 24.14
C SER A 100 -32.14 -57.71 23.90
N THR A 101 -32.29 -58.13 22.66
CA THR A 101 -33.22 -59.18 22.24
C THR A 101 -32.43 -60.43 21.86
N PHE A 102 -32.72 -61.55 22.51
CA PHE A 102 -32.09 -62.84 22.26
C PHE A 102 -33.08 -63.76 21.55
N THR A 103 -32.69 -64.30 20.38
CA THR A 103 -33.44 -65.38 19.75
C THR A 103 -32.76 -66.69 20.10
N ILE A 104 -33.45 -67.54 20.86
CA ILE A 104 -32.99 -68.88 21.22
C ILE A 104 -33.87 -69.95 20.55
N GLY A 105 -33.43 -71.20 20.61
CA GLY A 105 -34.27 -72.35 20.29
C GLY A 105 -33.74 -73.60 20.99
N ILE A 106 -34.40 -74.73 20.79
CA ILE A 106 -33.94 -76.02 21.30
C ILE A 106 -32.95 -76.61 20.28
N SER A 107 -31.84 -77.21 20.76
CA SER A 107 -30.84 -77.76 19.86
C SER A 107 -31.22 -79.14 19.33
N THR A 108 -30.95 -79.36 18.05
CA THR A 108 -30.99 -80.68 17.39
C THR A 108 -29.62 -81.38 17.38
N GLU A 109 -28.59 -80.73 17.96
CA GLU A 109 -27.23 -81.28 18.07
C GLU A 109 -27.19 -82.46 19.07
N PRO A 110 -26.68 -83.65 18.68
CA PRO A 110 -26.59 -84.81 19.56
C PRO A 110 -25.82 -84.53 20.85
N GLY A 111 -26.34 -85.01 21.98
CA GLY A 111 -25.84 -84.73 23.33
C GLY A 111 -26.44 -83.48 23.97
N ILE A 112 -26.85 -82.48 23.17
CA ILE A 112 -27.51 -81.26 23.66
C ILE A 112 -29.04 -81.41 23.56
N MET A 113 -29.52 -82.05 22.49
CA MET A 113 -30.93 -82.43 22.33
C MET A 113 -31.44 -83.32 23.48
N GLU A 114 -30.59 -84.20 24.01
CA GLU A 114 -30.86 -85.06 25.16
C GLU A 114 -30.98 -84.25 26.46
N ASN A 115 -30.12 -83.24 26.68
CA ASN A 115 -30.23 -82.33 27.84
C ASN A 115 -31.58 -81.57 27.82
N ALA A 116 -32.05 -81.16 26.64
CA ALA A 116 -33.35 -80.51 26.49
C ALA A 116 -34.50 -81.46 26.86
N ALA A 117 -34.42 -82.71 26.41
CA ALA A 117 -35.40 -83.76 26.71
C ALA A 117 -35.40 -84.23 28.17
N GLU A 118 -34.31 -84.05 28.91
CA GLU A 118 -34.25 -84.32 30.35
C GLU A 118 -34.79 -83.14 31.18
N ARG A 119 -34.52 -81.89 30.75
CA ARG A 119 -34.68 -80.69 31.60
C ARG A 119 -35.85 -79.77 31.24
N LEU A 120 -36.30 -79.80 29.98
CA LEU A 120 -37.35 -78.90 29.46
C LEU A 120 -38.63 -79.62 29.07
N LEU A 121 -38.61 -80.96 29.04
CA LEU A 121 -39.76 -81.78 28.66
C LEU A 121 -40.89 -81.63 29.69
N GLY A 122 -42.08 -81.25 29.23
CA GLY A 122 -43.24 -81.02 30.09
C GLY A 122 -43.31 -79.62 30.75
N LEU A 123 -42.33 -78.75 30.54
CA LEU A 123 -42.43 -77.34 30.94
C LEU A 123 -43.31 -76.54 29.97
N ASP A 124 -43.95 -75.46 30.46
CA ASP A 124 -44.56 -74.46 29.60
C ASP A 124 -43.50 -73.59 28.92
N MET A 125 -43.81 -73.07 27.74
CA MET A 125 -42.93 -72.21 26.94
C MET A 125 -42.46 -70.98 27.73
N LYS A 126 -43.31 -70.43 28.62
CA LYS A 126 -42.96 -69.32 29.50
C LYS A 126 -41.89 -69.71 30.53
N THR A 127 -41.99 -70.90 31.11
CA THR A 127 -40.98 -71.38 32.08
C THR A 127 -39.64 -71.66 31.39
N ILE A 128 -39.66 -72.16 30.15
CA ILE A 128 -38.43 -72.30 29.32
C ILE A 128 -37.82 -70.92 29.06
N GLN A 129 -38.65 -69.92 28.72
CA GLN A 129 -38.23 -68.53 28.52
C GLN A 129 -37.66 -67.90 29.81
N GLU A 130 -38.24 -68.16 30.98
CA GLU A 130 -37.76 -67.68 32.29
C GLU A 130 -36.40 -68.29 32.65
N VAL A 131 -36.24 -69.61 32.55
CA VAL A 131 -34.97 -70.31 32.80
C VAL A 131 -33.86 -69.78 31.87
N ALA A 132 -34.15 -69.60 30.58
CA ALA A 132 -33.18 -69.05 29.64
C ALA A 132 -32.83 -67.58 29.95
N LYS A 133 -33.82 -66.76 30.31
CA LYS A 133 -33.66 -65.35 30.66
C LYS A 133 -32.75 -65.14 31.87
N ASP A 134 -32.88 -65.99 32.90
CA ASP A 134 -32.00 -65.93 34.09
C ASP A 134 -30.55 -66.31 33.75
N ILE A 135 -30.34 -67.33 32.91
CA ILE A 135 -29.02 -67.72 32.41
C ILE A 135 -28.37 -66.57 31.62
N ILE A 136 -29.12 -65.97 30.69
CA ILE A 136 -28.62 -64.87 29.85
C ILE A 136 -28.34 -63.63 30.72
N PHE A 137 -29.20 -63.28 31.68
CA PHE A 137 -28.96 -62.18 32.61
C PHE A 137 -27.70 -62.39 33.45
N GLY A 138 -27.50 -63.60 33.98
CA GLY A 138 -26.31 -63.95 34.75
C GLY A 138 -25.04 -63.76 33.93
N GLN A 139 -25.01 -64.32 32.72
CA GLN A 139 -23.82 -64.31 31.88
C GLN A 139 -23.53 -62.95 31.23
N MET A 140 -24.56 -62.19 30.80
CA MET A 140 -24.34 -60.80 30.33
C MET A 140 -23.68 -59.93 31.40
N ARG A 141 -24.08 -60.10 32.68
CA ARG A 141 -23.46 -59.36 33.79
C ARG A 141 -21.98 -59.73 33.97
N VAL A 142 -21.60 -60.99 33.78
CA VAL A 142 -20.19 -61.43 33.83
C VAL A 142 -19.40 -60.79 32.68
N VAL A 143 -19.91 -60.86 31.45
CA VAL A 143 -19.22 -60.30 30.28
C VAL A 143 -19.02 -58.79 30.40
N ILE A 144 -20.07 -58.04 30.74
CA ILE A 144 -20.00 -56.57 30.91
C ILE A 144 -19.01 -56.17 32.01
N ALA A 145 -18.93 -56.91 33.12
CA ALA A 145 -17.96 -56.66 34.20
C ALA A 145 -16.49 -56.87 33.77
N THR A 146 -16.23 -57.63 32.70
CA THR A 146 -14.88 -57.80 32.13
C THR A 146 -14.50 -56.75 31.09
N MET A 147 -15.44 -55.92 30.62
CA MET A 147 -15.21 -54.97 29.53
C MET A 147 -15.24 -53.51 30.02
N PRO A 148 -14.36 -52.64 29.48
CA PRO A 148 -14.41 -51.21 29.73
C PRO A 148 -15.50 -50.53 28.88
N ILE A 149 -16.12 -49.47 29.40
CA ILE A 149 -17.33 -48.84 28.81
C ILE A 149 -17.11 -48.27 27.40
N GLU A 150 -15.89 -47.83 27.10
CA GLU A 150 -15.46 -47.30 25.82
C GLU A 150 -15.41 -48.41 24.76
N ALA A 151 -14.95 -49.62 25.13
CA ALA A 151 -14.98 -50.79 24.24
C ALA A 151 -16.41 -51.32 24.03
N ILE A 152 -17.25 -51.28 25.07
CA ILE A 152 -18.68 -51.63 25.01
C ILE A 152 -19.43 -50.75 23.99
N ASN A 153 -19.07 -49.46 23.88
CA ASN A 153 -19.69 -48.54 22.92
C ASN A 153 -19.02 -48.56 21.53
N ALA A 154 -17.69 -48.64 21.46
CA ALA A 154 -16.95 -48.53 20.21
C ALA A 154 -16.92 -49.81 19.36
N ASP A 155 -17.03 -50.99 19.97
CA ASP A 155 -16.89 -52.30 19.31
C ASP A 155 -18.04 -53.23 19.73
N ARG A 156 -19.22 -52.98 19.12
CA ARG A 156 -20.45 -53.74 19.39
C ARG A 156 -20.36 -55.20 18.94
N ASP A 157 -19.63 -55.48 17.85
CA ASP A 157 -19.48 -56.84 17.32
C ASP A 157 -18.67 -57.72 18.29
N ARG A 158 -17.62 -57.18 18.90
CA ARG A 158 -16.85 -57.88 19.95
C ARG A 158 -17.64 -58.08 21.24
N LEU A 159 -18.52 -57.13 21.59
CA LEU A 159 -19.46 -57.32 22.71
C LEU A 159 -20.43 -58.47 22.40
N ILE A 160 -21.01 -58.50 21.19
CA ILE A 160 -21.92 -59.56 20.74
C ILE A 160 -21.20 -60.93 20.71
N ASP A 161 -19.96 -61.00 20.22
CA ASP A 161 -19.15 -62.23 20.20
C ASP A 161 -18.86 -62.75 21.62
N ASN A 162 -18.42 -61.88 22.54
CA ASN A 162 -18.17 -62.25 23.94
C ASN A 162 -19.45 -62.70 24.65
N ILE A 163 -20.56 -61.98 24.48
CA ILE A 163 -21.87 -62.36 25.03
C ILE A 163 -22.31 -63.71 24.45
N SER A 164 -22.23 -63.89 23.13
CA SER A 164 -22.68 -65.11 22.45
C SER A 164 -21.90 -66.34 22.92
N LYS A 165 -20.56 -66.26 22.97
CA LYS A 165 -19.68 -67.34 23.47
C LYS A 165 -19.99 -67.70 24.92
N GLY A 166 -20.15 -66.70 25.79
CA GLY A 166 -20.51 -66.95 27.18
C GLY A 166 -21.89 -67.59 27.33
N VAL A 167 -22.90 -67.05 26.63
CA VAL A 167 -24.30 -67.47 26.75
C VAL A 167 -24.53 -68.86 26.14
N GLU A 168 -23.93 -69.16 24.98
CA GLU A 168 -24.07 -70.46 24.32
C GLU A 168 -23.56 -71.62 25.19
N VAL A 169 -22.43 -71.43 25.90
CA VAL A 169 -21.87 -72.44 26.80
C VAL A 169 -22.82 -72.80 27.95
N GLU A 170 -23.56 -71.84 28.49
CA GLU A 170 -24.52 -72.10 29.56
C GLU A 170 -25.85 -72.64 29.04
N LEU A 171 -26.37 -72.09 27.93
CA LEU A 171 -27.60 -72.58 27.28
C LEU A 171 -27.48 -74.05 26.83
N LYS A 172 -26.32 -74.45 26.29
CA LYS A 172 -26.07 -75.84 25.85
C LYS A 172 -26.14 -76.87 26.99
N LYS A 173 -25.85 -76.48 28.24
CA LYS A 173 -26.02 -77.36 29.42
C LYS A 173 -27.50 -77.66 29.72
N VAL A 174 -28.41 -76.79 29.30
CA VAL A 174 -29.87 -76.93 29.47
C VAL A 174 -30.53 -77.52 28.21
N GLY A 175 -29.78 -77.64 27.11
CA GLY A 175 -30.27 -78.14 25.82
C GLY A 175 -30.74 -77.07 24.84
N LEU A 176 -30.58 -75.80 25.23
CA LEU A 176 -30.90 -74.64 24.40
C LEU A 176 -29.71 -74.27 23.51
N ARG A 177 -30.00 -73.70 22.35
CA ARG A 177 -29.03 -73.06 21.47
C ARG A 177 -29.37 -71.59 21.29
N LEU A 178 -28.32 -70.78 21.16
CA LEU A 178 -28.44 -69.42 20.66
C LEU A 178 -28.66 -69.45 19.14
N ILE A 179 -29.49 -68.54 18.63
CA ILE A 179 -29.76 -68.38 17.18
C ILE A 179 -29.33 -66.97 16.74
N ASN A 180 -29.68 -65.94 17.52
CA ASN A 180 -29.24 -64.57 17.27
C ASN A 180 -29.19 -63.74 18.57
N VAL A 181 -28.37 -62.68 18.58
CA VAL A 181 -28.33 -61.64 19.61
C VAL A 181 -28.44 -60.29 18.92
N ASN A 182 -29.36 -59.45 19.38
CA ASN A 182 -29.46 -58.06 18.96
C ASN A 182 -29.27 -57.14 20.18
N VAL A 183 -28.22 -56.32 20.18
CA VAL A 183 -27.92 -55.36 21.25
C VAL A 183 -28.33 -53.96 20.79
N GLN A 184 -29.22 -53.33 21.55
CA GLN A 184 -29.68 -51.96 21.29
C GLN A 184 -28.69 -50.93 21.86
N ASP A 185 -29.00 -49.64 21.71
CA ASP A 185 -28.13 -48.57 22.22
C ASP A 185 -27.96 -48.64 23.75
N ILE A 186 -26.71 -48.53 24.18
CA ILE A 186 -26.27 -48.73 25.55
C ILE A 186 -26.24 -47.38 26.26
N THR A 187 -26.80 -47.33 27.47
CA THR A 187 -26.91 -46.11 28.28
C THR A 187 -26.30 -46.33 29.66
N ASP A 188 -25.84 -45.27 30.31
CA ASP A 188 -25.25 -45.35 31.65
C ASP A 188 -25.97 -44.42 32.64
N GLU A 189 -25.98 -44.78 33.93
CA GLU A 189 -26.69 -44.02 34.97
C GLU A 189 -25.96 -42.70 35.36
N SER A 190 -24.72 -42.51 34.90
CA SER A 190 -23.87 -41.34 35.21
C SER A 190 -23.81 -40.28 34.08
N GLY A 191 -24.39 -40.54 32.91
CA GLY A 191 -24.26 -39.69 31.73
C GLY A 191 -22.85 -39.67 31.11
N TYR A 192 -21.99 -40.63 31.48
CA TYR A 192 -20.60 -40.71 31.03
C TYR A 192 -20.48 -40.95 29.51
N ILE A 193 -21.33 -41.81 28.94
CA ILE A 193 -21.34 -42.07 27.49
C ILE A 193 -21.73 -40.80 26.72
N GLU A 194 -22.71 -40.04 27.24
CA GLU A 194 -23.16 -38.78 26.63
C GLU A 194 -22.07 -37.69 26.73
N ALA A 195 -21.37 -37.61 27.87
CA ALA A 195 -20.24 -36.71 28.07
C ALA A 195 -19.06 -37.06 27.13
N LEU A 196 -18.70 -38.33 27.02
CA LEU A 196 -17.66 -38.83 26.11
C LEU A 196 -18.00 -38.53 24.64
N GLY A 197 -19.26 -38.70 24.23
CA GLY A 197 -19.75 -38.33 22.90
C GLY A 197 -19.64 -36.82 22.62
N LYS A 198 -20.00 -35.98 23.61
CA LYS A 198 -19.85 -34.51 23.52
C LYS A 198 -18.39 -34.09 23.44
N GLU A 199 -17.50 -34.70 24.22
CA GLU A 199 -16.05 -34.44 24.16
C GLU A 199 -15.47 -34.82 22.79
N ALA A 200 -15.77 -36.03 22.30
CA ALA A 200 -15.30 -36.51 21.00
C ALA A 200 -15.77 -35.60 19.85
N ALA A 201 -17.04 -35.17 19.87
CA ALA A 201 -17.58 -34.23 18.89
C ALA A 201 -16.90 -32.85 18.98
N ALA A 202 -16.73 -32.29 20.18
CA ALA A 202 -16.06 -31.01 20.37
C ALA A 202 -14.57 -31.06 19.94
N ARG A 203 -13.89 -32.17 20.21
CA ARG A 203 -12.52 -32.42 19.79
C ARG A 203 -12.39 -32.49 18.28
N ALA A 204 -13.25 -33.26 17.60
CA ALA A 204 -13.28 -33.34 16.14
C ALA A 204 -13.57 -31.98 15.47
N ILE A 205 -14.50 -31.20 16.03
CA ILE A 205 -14.80 -29.83 15.56
C ILE A 205 -13.58 -28.91 15.74
N ASN A 206 -12.88 -28.98 16.87
CA ASN A 206 -11.70 -28.16 17.11
C ASN A 206 -10.50 -28.57 16.24
N GLU A 207 -10.29 -29.87 16.01
CA GLU A 207 -9.27 -30.38 15.10
C GLU A 207 -9.55 -29.96 13.65
N ALA A 208 -10.81 -30.04 13.20
CA ALA A 208 -11.23 -29.51 11.91
C ALA A 208 -10.99 -28.00 11.79
N LYS A 209 -11.32 -27.20 12.81
CA LYS A 209 -11.04 -25.75 12.85
C LYS A 209 -9.53 -25.46 12.77
N ILE A 210 -8.70 -26.18 13.52
CA ILE A 210 -7.23 -26.04 13.48
C ILE A 210 -6.71 -26.33 12.06
N LYS A 211 -7.20 -27.41 11.43
CA LYS A 211 -6.80 -27.78 10.06
C LYS A 211 -7.23 -26.74 9.02
N VAL A 212 -8.43 -26.18 9.12
CA VAL A 212 -8.90 -25.08 8.26
C VAL A 212 -8.01 -23.84 8.45
N ALA A 213 -7.77 -23.41 9.69
CA ALA A 213 -6.95 -22.23 9.98
C ALA A 213 -5.47 -22.40 9.60
N GLN A 214 -4.95 -23.63 9.56
CA GLN A 214 -3.65 -23.94 8.98
C GLN A 214 -3.66 -23.75 7.46
N GLN A 215 -4.63 -24.35 6.75
CA GLN A 215 -4.72 -24.24 5.28
C GLN A 215 -5.00 -22.81 4.80
N GLU A 216 -5.79 -22.04 5.54
CA GLU A 216 -6.02 -20.61 5.26
C GLU A 216 -4.73 -19.78 5.44
N ARG A 217 -3.98 -20.02 6.52
CA ARG A 217 -2.66 -19.41 6.75
C ARG A 217 -1.67 -19.76 5.63
N ASP A 218 -1.56 -21.04 5.28
CA ASP A 218 -0.64 -21.52 4.25
C ASP A 218 -1.02 -20.94 2.87
N GLY A 219 -2.33 -20.81 2.59
CA GLY A 219 -2.86 -20.16 1.40
C GLY A 219 -2.50 -18.66 1.32
N GLU A 220 -2.71 -17.90 2.39
CA GLU A 220 -2.34 -16.48 2.43
C GLU A 220 -0.81 -16.26 2.42
N ILE A 221 -0.01 -17.16 3.02
CA ILE A 221 1.46 -17.16 2.88
C ILE A 221 1.87 -17.42 1.42
N GLY A 222 1.25 -18.40 0.75
CA GLY A 222 1.50 -18.69 -0.66
C GLY A 222 1.14 -17.52 -1.57
N LYS A 223 -0.02 -16.89 -1.34
CA LYS A 223 -0.50 -15.70 -2.04
C LYS A 223 0.38 -14.47 -1.79
N ALA A 224 0.84 -14.23 -0.55
CA ALA A 224 1.79 -13.17 -0.23
C ALA A 224 3.15 -13.41 -0.92
N THR A 225 3.62 -14.66 -0.96
CA THR A 225 4.86 -15.06 -1.63
C THR A 225 4.77 -14.88 -3.14
N ALA A 226 3.67 -15.30 -3.78
CA ALA A 226 3.44 -15.09 -5.20
C ALA A 226 3.38 -13.59 -5.56
N ASN A 227 2.68 -12.77 -4.76
CA ASN A 227 2.64 -11.32 -4.94
C ASN A 227 4.03 -10.66 -4.79
N LYS A 228 4.86 -11.15 -3.87
CA LYS A 228 6.25 -10.69 -3.70
C LYS A 228 7.08 -11.05 -4.94
N GLU A 229 7.01 -12.29 -5.40
CA GLU A 229 7.80 -12.76 -6.54
C GLU A 229 7.41 -12.04 -7.83
N GLN A 230 6.11 -11.88 -8.09
CA GLN A 230 5.60 -11.09 -9.21
C GLN A 230 6.14 -9.65 -9.18
N ARG A 231 6.17 -8.99 -8.02
CA ARG A 231 6.72 -7.63 -7.89
C ARG A 231 8.22 -7.58 -8.17
N ILE A 232 8.99 -8.55 -7.68
CA ILE A 232 10.44 -8.65 -7.95
C ILE A 232 10.69 -8.86 -9.44
N GLN A 233 9.96 -9.79 -10.07
CA GLN A 233 10.13 -10.15 -11.48
C GLN A 233 9.72 -9.00 -12.42
N VAL A 234 8.61 -8.30 -12.12
CA VAL A 234 8.19 -7.10 -12.86
C VAL A 234 9.19 -5.95 -12.67
N ALA A 235 9.68 -5.69 -11.46
CA ALA A 235 10.67 -4.64 -11.21
C ALA A 235 12.01 -4.95 -11.92
N SER A 236 12.43 -6.21 -11.94
CA SER A 236 13.62 -6.67 -12.66
C SER A 236 13.47 -6.47 -14.18
N ALA A 237 12.34 -6.90 -14.75
CA ALA A 237 12.05 -6.69 -16.18
C ALA A 237 11.99 -5.20 -16.56
N HIS A 238 11.38 -4.36 -15.71
CA HIS A 238 11.33 -2.91 -15.91
C HIS A 238 12.72 -2.27 -15.81
N ALA A 239 13.57 -2.70 -14.86
CA ALA A 239 14.94 -2.21 -14.76
C ALA A 239 15.78 -2.58 -16.00
N ALA A 240 15.63 -3.80 -16.52
CA ALA A 240 16.28 -4.23 -17.76
C ALA A 240 15.77 -3.46 -18.98
N ALA A 241 14.46 -3.19 -19.08
CA ALA A 241 13.88 -2.38 -20.14
C ALA A 241 14.44 -0.94 -20.12
N VAL A 242 14.43 -0.28 -18.95
CA VAL A 242 14.99 1.07 -18.79
C VAL A 242 16.50 1.12 -19.06
N GLN A 243 17.26 0.06 -18.73
CA GLN A 243 18.67 -0.04 -19.14
C GLN A 243 18.81 -0.12 -20.67
N GLY A 244 17.97 -0.90 -21.35
CA GLY A 244 17.92 -0.96 -22.81
C GLY A 244 17.56 0.38 -23.46
N GLU A 245 16.55 1.07 -22.93
CA GLU A 245 16.14 2.41 -23.37
C GLU A 245 17.27 3.44 -23.21
N ASN A 246 17.98 3.43 -22.07
CA ASN A 246 19.13 4.32 -21.86
C ASN A 246 20.28 4.03 -22.83
N LEU A 247 20.60 2.76 -23.09
CA LEU A 247 21.62 2.37 -24.08
C LEU A 247 21.23 2.78 -25.51
N ALA A 248 19.94 2.63 -25.88
CA ALA A 248 19.41 3.12 -27.14
C ALA A 248 19.50 4.67 -27.22
N ALA A 249 19.11 5.38 -26.17
CA ALA A 249 19.19 6.84 -26.10
C ALA A 249 20.63 7.36 -26.21
N ILE A 250 21.60 6.71 -25.56
CA ILE A 250 23.04 7.03 -25.70
C ILE A 250 23.49 6.82 -27.15
N THR A 251 23.10 5.71 -27.77
CA THR A 251 23.46 5.40 -29.17
C THR A 251 22.84 6.41 -30.15
N ILE A 252 21.58 6.81 -29.93
CA ILE A 252 20.89 7.85 -30.70
C ILE A 252 21.54 9.22 -30.49
N ALA A 253 21.97 9.54 -29.27
CA ALA A 253 22.66 10.80 -28.96
C ALA A 253 24.04 10.88 -29.62
N GLN A 254 24.84 9.81 -29.58
CA GLN A 254 26.14 9.73 -30.28
C GLN A 254 25.96 9.79 -31.80
N SER A 255 24.97 9.08 -32.35
CA SER A 255 24.64 9.15 -33.78
C SER A 255 24.27 10.58 -34.22
N ASN A 256 23.44 11.27 -33.43
CA ASN A 256 23.09 12.68 -33.68
C ASN A 256 24.25 13.66 -33.48
N ALA A 257 25.16 13.40 -32.53
CA ALA A 257 26.37 14.20 -32.35
C ALA A 257 27.29 14.08 -33.56
N ASN A 258 27.61 12.85 -33.99
CA ASN A 258 28.41 12.57 -35.18
C ASN A 258 27.79 13.16 -36.45
N ARG A 259 26.44 13.16 -36.55
CA ARG A 259 25.71 13.80 -37.66
C ARG A 259 25.88 15.32 -37.64
N ARG A 260 25.68 15.96 -36.48
CA ARG A 260 25.86 17.42 -36.31
C ARG A 260 27.30 17.88 -36.52
N GLU A 261 28.28 17.07 -36.12
CA GLU A 261 29.70 17.38 -36.34
C GLU A 261 30.03 17.48 -37.83
N LYS A 262 29.63 16.48 -38.62
CA LYS A 262 29.81 16.48 -40.09
C LYS A 262 28.99 17.55 -40.81
N GLU A 263 27.79 17.85 -40.30
CA GLU A 263 26.93 18.94 -40.78
C GLU A 263 27.59 20.31 -40.56
N ALA A 264 28.12 20.57 -39.36
CA ALA A 264 28.86 21.78 -39.03
C ALA A 264 30.24 21.87 -39.71
N GLU A 265 30.92 20.74 -39.95
CA GLU A 265 32.15 20.70 -40.76
C GLU A 265 31.85 21.08 -42.21
N SER A 266 30.79 20.53 -42.79
CA SER A 266 30.33 20.85 -44.16
C SER A 266 29.92 22.32 -44.28
N GLU A 267 29.21 22.87 -43.30
CA GLU A 267 28.85 24.29 -43.25
C GLU A 267 30.06 25.22 -43.08
N ARG A 268 31.06 24.83 -42.26
CA ARG A 268 32.34 25.55 -42.15
C ARG A 268 33.11 25.56 -43.46
N LEU A 269 33.16 24.42 -44.17
CA LEU A 269 33.81 24.33 -45.49
C LEU A 269 33.06 25.18 -46.54
N GLY A 270 31.72 25.13 -46.55
CA GLY A 270 30.89 25.94 -47.43
C GLY A 270 31.06 27.45 -47.19
N THR A 271 30.92 27.90 -45.96
CA THR A 271 31.07 29.33 -45.58
C THR A 271 32.50 29.82 -45.69
N ALA A 272 33.52 28.96 -45.53
CA ALA A 272 34.91 29.30 -45.86
C ALA A 272 35.12 29.50 -47.36
N ALA A 273 34.60 28.57 -48.20
CA ALA A 273 34.69 28.68 -49.65
C ALA A 273 33.92 29.91 -50.19
N GLU A 274 32.77 30.24 -49.60
CA GLU A 274 32.02 31.46 -49.90
C GLU A 274 32.79 32.72 -49.51
N LYS A 275 33.36 32.77 -48.30
CA LYS A 275 34.20 33.91 -47.85
C LYS A 275 35.45 34.10 -48.70
N VAL A 276 36.09 33.03 -49.16
CA VAL A 276 37.21 33.11 -50.11
C VAL A 276 36.74 33.72 -51.44
N LYS A 277 35.66 33.20 -52.04
CA LYS A 277 35.09 33.76 -53.28
C LYS A 277 34.67 35.22 -53.14
N ALA A 278 34.08 35.61 -52.01
CA ALA A 278 33.71 37.00 -51.74
C ALA A 278 34.94 37.90 -51.57
N ALA A 279 35.98 37.44 -50.87
CA ALA A 279 37.25 38.17 -50.73
C ALA A 279 37.99 38.29 -52.07
N ASP A 280 37.92 37.28 -52.94
CA ASP A 280 38.51 37.30 -54.28
C ASP A 280 37.76 38.28 -55.19
N ALA A 281 36.42 38.26 -55.20
CA ALA A 281 35.59 39.20 -55.96
C ALA A 281 35.75 40.66 -55.47
N LEU A 282 35.90 40.88 -54.17
CA LEU A 282 36.25 42.19 -53.61
C LEU A 282 37.65 42.62 -54.04
N ARG A 283 38.64 41.71 -54.05
CA ARG A 283 40.00 42.02 -54.51
C ARG A 283 40.03 42.41 -55.99
N GLU A 284 39.28 41.70 -56.83
CA GLU A 284 39.12 42.04 -58.26
C GLU A 284 38.44 43.40 -58.43
N SER A 285 37.40 43.69 -57.63
CA SER A 285 36.74 45.00 -57.60
C SER A 285 37.68 46.14 -57.19
N TYR A 286 38.49 45.95 -56.14
CA TYR A 286 39.47 46.95 -55.70
C TYR A 286 40.62 47.14 -56.70
N VAL A 287 41.05 46.09 -57.41
CA VAL A 287 42.04 46.22 -58.48
C VAL A 287 41.47 47.00 -59.67
N ALA A 288 40.19 46.78 -60.01
CA ALA A 288 39.49 47.58 -61.02
C ALA A 288 39.37 49.05 -60.60
N GLU A 289 38.97 49.32 -59.34
CA GLU A 289 38.87 50.67 -58.78
C GLU A 289 40.22 51.38 -58.70
N GLU A 290 41.28 50.72 -58.21
CA GLU A 290 42.64 51.28 -58.19
C GLU A 290 43.12 51.59 -59.61
N SER A 291 42.82 50.73 -60.59
CA SER A 291 43.17 50.99 -61.99
C SER A 291 42.42 52.22 -62.53
N ALA A 292 41.14 52.39 -62.19
CA ALA A 292 40.33 53.53 -62.59
C ALA A 292 40.80 54.83 -61.94
N GLU A 293 41.11 54.82 -60.64
CA GLU A 293 41.65 55.97 -59.92
C GLU A 293 43.05 56.35 -60.39
N ARG A 294 43.94 55.38 -60.67
CA ARG A 294 45.23 55.67 -61.32
C ARG A 294 45.07 56.34 -62.69
N GLN A 295 43.97 56.10 -63.41
CA GLN A 295 43.66 56.77 -64.69
C GLN A 295 42.88 58.09 -64.52
N ARG A 296 42.25 58.33 -63.36
CA ARG A 296 41.70 59.64 -62.97
C ARG A 296 42.85 60.55 -62.52
N ALA A 297 43.64 60.11 -61.55
CA ALA A 297 44.82 60.81 -61.05
C ALA A 297 45.79 61.24 -62.16
N LYS A 298 46.13 60.35 -63.12
CA LYS A 298 46.99 60.72 -64.27
C LYS A 298 46.38 61.78 -65.19
N ARG A 299 45.05 61.79 -65.36
CA ARG A 299 44.38 62.83 -66.16
C ARG A 299 44.27 64.15 -65.41
N GLU A 300 44.07 64.10 -64.10
CA GLU A 300 44.02 65.28 -63.25
C GLU A 300 45.41 65.91 -63.03
N GLU A 301 46.44 65.09 -62.83
CA GLU A 301 47.86 65.50 -62.84
C GLU A 301 48.21 66.16 -64.18
N ALA A 302 47.89 65.53 -65.31
CA ALA A 302 48.10 66.14 -66.64
C ALA A 302 47.32 67.45 -66.82
N THR A 303 46.13 67.57 -66.22
CA THR A 303 45.31 68.79 -66.25
C THR A 303 45.90 69.90 -65.38
N GLN A 304 46.43 69.58 -64.20
CA GLN A 304 47.11 70.53 -63.31
C GLN A 304 48.46 70.97 -63.90
N VAL A 305 49.23 70.05 -64.48
CA VAL A 305 50.44 70.35 -65.26
C VAL A 305 50.12 71.32 -66.40
N ALA A 306 49.06 71.05 -67.18
CA ALA A 306 48.61 71.96 -68.23
C ALA A 306 48.20 73.33 -67.67
N ASN A 307 47.39 73.39 -66.62
CA ASN A 307 46.84 74.62 -66.07
C ASN A 307 47.85 75.48 -65.28
N VAL A 308 48.97 74.93 -64.82
CA VAL A 308 49.98 75.66 -64.02
C VAL A 308 51.25 75.90 -64.81
N ILE A 309 51.80 74.86 -65.47
CA ILE A 309 53.12 74.95 -66.10
C ILE A 309 53.01 75.67 -67.44
N VAL A 310 51.99 75.40 -68.26
CA VAL A 310 51.84 76.04 -69.58
C VAL A 310 51.68 77.56 -69.49
N PRO A 311 50.79 78.16 -68.66
CA PRO A 311 50.75 79.62 -68.53
C PRO A 311 52.04 80.20 -67.93
N THR A 312 52.72 79.47 -67.03
CA THR A 312 54.01 79.91 -66.47
C THR A 312 55.10 79.93 -67.54
N GLU A 313 55.14 78.92 -68.42
CA GLU A 313 56.02 78.89 -69.58
C GLU A 313 55.68 79.96 -70.62
N ILE A 314 54.39 80.23 -70.86
CA ILE A 314 53.94 81.30 -71.76
C ILE A 314 54.40 82.65 -71.22
N GLU A 315 54.21 82.94 -69.94
CA GLU A 315 54.63 84.22 -69.37
C GLU A 315 56.17 84.34 -69.29
N LYS A 316 56.90 83.25 -69.01
CA LYS A 316 58.38 83.20 -69.15
C LYS A 316 58.83 83.54 -70.58
N LYS A 317 58.26 82.87 -71.59
CA LYS A 317 58.55 83.12 -73.02
C LYS A 317 58.14 84.54 -73.43
N ARG A 318 57.06 85.08 -72.87
CA ARG A 318 56.62 86.47 -73.09
C ARG A 318 57.62 87.48 -72.52
N ILE A 319 58.13 87.25 -71.30
CA ILE A 319 59.16 88.09 -70.68
C ILE A 319 60.46 88.03 -71.50
N GLU A 320 60.88 86.83 -71.95
CA GLU A 320 62.04 86.65 -72.83
C GLU A 320 61.87 87.41 -74.16
N ILE A 321 60.72 87.27 -74.84
CA ILE A 321 60.44 87.98 -76.09
C ILE A 321 60.35 89.51 -75.90
N LEU A 322 59.80 89.99 -74.78
CA LEU A 322 59.74 91.43 -74.48
C LEU A 322 61.14 92.00 -74.18
N ALA A 323 62.00 91.25 -73.49
CA ALA A 323 63.38 91.64 -73.24
C ALA A 323 64.21 91.67 -74.54
N GLU A 324 64.07 90.65 -75.39
CA GLU A 324 64.67 90.59 -76.74
C GLU A 324 64.21 91.79 -77.60
N ALA A 325 62.91 92.10 -77.59
CA ALA A 325 62.36 93.24 -78.33
C ALA A 325 62.88 94.59 -77.81
N GLN A 326 63.00 94.79 -76.50
CA GLN A 326 63.60 96.00 -75.91
C GLN A 326 65.10 96.10 -76.21
N ALA A 327 65.83 94.99 -76.19
CA ALA A 327 67.24 94.93 -76.55
C ALA A 327 67.44 95.30 -78.04
N GLU A 328 66.64 94.74 -78.95
CA GLU A 328 66.70 95.04 -80.37
C GLU A 328 66.28 96.48 -80.69
N GLN A 329 65.24 97.01 -80.03
CA GLN A 329 64.85 98.42 -80.16
C GLN A 329 65.99 99.34 -79.72
N THR A 330 66.63 99.05 -78.59
CA THR A 330 67.78 99.80 -78.05
C THR A 330 69.00 99.70 -78.97
N ARG A 331 69.25 98.52 -79.56
CA ARG A 331 70.32 98.29 -80.54
C ARG A 331 70.11 99.14 -81.80
N ARG A 332 68.86 99.29 -82.27
CA ARG A 332 68.53 100.11 -83.43
C ARG A 332 68.64 101.61 -83.16
N THR A 333 68.13 102.11 -82.03
CA THR A 333 68.27 103.53 -81.68
C THR A 333 69.73 103.91 -81.46
N LYS A 334 70.49 103.11 -80.70
CA LYS A 334 71.92 103.39 -80.48
C LYS A 334 72.77 103.27 -81.74
N LYS A 335 72.40 102.43 -82.72
CA LYS A 335 73.04 102.44 -84.04
C LYS A 335 72.74 103.73 -84.81
N GLY A 336 71.48 104.18 -84.83
CA GLY A 336 71.12 105.45 -85.46
C GLY A 336 71.80 106.67 -84.83
N GLU A 337 71.95 106.68 -83.50
CA GLU A 337 72.75 107.69 -82.79
C GLU A 337 74.24 107.64 -83.20
N ALA A 338 74.84 106.44 -83.29
CA ALA A 338 76.24 106.28 -83.66
C ALA A 338 76.55 106.72 -85.11
N ASP A 339 75.69 106.35 -86.06
CA ASP A 339 75.81 106.78 -87.47
C ASP A 339 75.66 108.32 -87.58
N GLY A 340 74.79 108.93 -86.77
CA GLY A 340 74.65 110.40 -86.67
C GLY A 340 75.88 111.09 -86.07
N ILE A 341 76.39 110.61 -84.94
CA ILE A 341 77.60 111.16 -84.27
C ILE A 341 78.81 111.09 -85.21
N ARG A 342 78.97 109.99 -85.95
CA ARG A 342 80.05 109.85 -86.94
C ARG A 342 80.01 110.96 -87.98
N SER A 343 78.83 111.23 -88.56
CA SER A 343 78.68 112.25 -89.61
C SER A 343 79.00 113.67 -89.11
N VAL A 344 78.77 113.96 -87.82
CA VAL A 344 79.18 115.23 -87.20
C VAL A 344 80.70 115.28 -87.04
N MET A 345 81.30 114.22 -86.48
CA MET A 345 82.74 114.14 -86.20
C MET A 345 83.61 114.18 -87.46
N GLU A 346 83.18 113.56 -88.57
CA GLU A 346 83.87 113.66 -89.87
C GLU A 346 83.86 115.11 -90.41
N GLY A 347 82.73 115.82 -90.31
CA GLY A 347 82.63 117.24 -90.72
C GLY A 347 83.41 118.21 -89.81
N GLU A 348 83.43 117.97 -88.50
CA GLU A 348 84.25 118.75 -87.55
C GLU A 348 85.75 118.56 -87.83
N ALA A 349 86.20 117.34 -88.13
CA ALA A 349 87.61 117.06 -88.42
C ALA A 349 88.10 117.79 -89.68
N GLU A 350 87.31 117.82 -90.76
CA GLU A 350 87.65 118.58 -91.98
C GLU A 350 87.73 120.09 -91.72
N GLY A 351 86.76 120.64 -90.98
CA GLY A 351 86.74 122.05 -90.60
C GLY A 351 87.95 122.45 -89.74
N LEU A 352 88.32 121.59 -88.78
CA LEU A 352 89.42 121.85 -87.84
C LEU A 352 90.80 121.75 -88.54
N MET A 353 90.96 120.83 -89.49
CA MET A 353 92.10 120.78 -90.43
C MET A 353 92.29 122.10 -91.20
N ALA A 354 91.20 122.65 -91.75
CA ALA A 354 91.25 123.90 -92.49
C ALA A 354 91.63 125.10 -91.60
N ILE A 355 91.10 125.15 -90.37
CA ILE A 355 91.41 126.21 -89.38
C ILE A 355 92.88 126.13 -88.93
N LEU A 356 93.40 124.96 -88.61
CA LEU A 356 94.80 124.78 -88.21
C LEU A 356 95.76 125.14 -89.35
N THR A 357 95.46 124.73 -90.58
CA THR A 357 96.27 125.07 -91.76
C THR A 357 96.32 126.58 -91.97
N ARG A 358 95.17 127.28 -91.89
CA ARG A 358 95.09 128.75 -91.94
C ARG A 358 95.92 129.41 -90.83
N LYS A 359 95.80 128.95 -89.58
CA LYS A 359 96.60 129.46 -88.43
C LYS A 359 98.09 129.28 -88.66
N ALA A 360 98.53 128.13 -89.16
CA ALA A 360 99.95 127.86 -89.44
C ALA A 360 100.53 128.78 -90.53
N THR A 361 99.76 129.11 -91.57
CA THR A 361 100.17 130.14 -92.55
C THR A 361 100.21 131.55 -91.97
N GLY A 362 99.21 131.94 -91.15
CA GLY A 362 99.18 133.26 -90.53
C GLY A 362 100.34 133.50 -89.56
N LEU A 363 100.66 132.52 -88.72
CA LEU A 363 101.83 132.57 -87.82
C LEU A 363 103.15 132.69 -88.60
N ARG A 364 103.27 132.02 -89.75
CA ARG A 364 104.44 132.11 -90.64
C ARG A 364 104.59 133.50 -91.27
N GLU A 365 103.50 134.18 -91.58
CA GLU A 365 103.50 135.57 -92.07
C GLU A 365 103.91 136.55 -90.96
N VAL A 366 103.39 136.40 -89.74
CA VAL A 366 103.76 137.22 -88.58
C VAL A 366 105.27 137.11 -88.29
N VAL A 367 105.80 135.89 -88.24
CA VAL A 367 107.25 135.65 -88.04
C VAL A 367 108.10 136.25 -89.19
N ARG A 368 107.58 136.25 -90.43
CA ARG A 368 108.27 136.88 -91.58
C ARG A 368 108.25 138.41 -91.52
N ALA A 369 107.21 139.02 -90.93
CA ALA A 369 107.10 140.47 -90.80
C ALA A 369 107.97 141.05 -89.68
N SER A 370 108.19 140.32 -88.58
CA SER A 370 108.89 140.80 -87.38
C SER A 370 110.43 140.84 -87.46
N GLY A 371 111.04 140.80 -88.65
CA GLY A 371 112.48 141.03 -88.84
C GLY A 371 113.44 139.95 -88.29
N GLY A 372 112.92 138.85 -87.72
CA GLY A 372 113.71 137.66 -87.36
C GLY A 372 114.33 137.64 -85.95
N SER A 373 113.97 138.55 -85.04
CA SER A 373 114.42 138.50 -83.64
C SER A 373 113.54 137.58 -82.77
N PRO A 374 114.09 136.52 -82.12
CA PRO A 374 113.25 135.54 -81.40
C PRO A 374 112.56 136.07 -80.13
N GLU A 375 113.18 137.01 -79.42
CA GLU A 375 112.81 137.34 -78.03
C GLU A 375 111.45 138.05 -77.91
N LEU A 376 111.06 138.86 -78.92
CA LEU A 376 109.74 139.52 -78.92
C LEU A 376 108.56 138.54 -79.12
N ALA A 377 108.80 137.36 -79.69
CA ALA A 377 107.74 136.39 -79.98
C ALA A 377 107.31 135.59 -78.75
N ALA A 378 108.23 135.34 -77.80
CA ALA A 378 107.98 134.47 -76.65
C ALA A 378 107.12 135.15 -75.56
N LEU A 379 107.35 136.45 -75.30
CA LEU A 379 106.65 137.19 -74.25
C LEU A 379 105.12 137.27 -74.49
N LEU A 380 104.69 137.20 -75.76
CA LEU A 380 103.29 137.29 -76.17
C LEU A 380 102.47 136.01 -75.87
N MET A 381 103.11 134.89 -75.49
CA MET A 381 102.45 133.57 -75.38
C MET A 381 102.14 133.09 -73.96
N ILE A 382 102.72 133.67 -72.91
CA ILE A 382 102.74 133.04 -71.55
C ILE A 382 101.53 133.41 -70.66
N THR A 383 100.71 134.39 -71.02
CA THR A 383 99.78 135.06 -70.09
C THR A 383 98.42 134.33 -69.76
N GLU A 384 98.38 133.11 -69.11
CA GLU A 384 97.14 132.27 -68.85
C GLU A 384 96.76 131.57 -67.45
N GLN A 385 96.66 130.21 -67.29
CA GLN A 385 95.61 129.36 -66.56
C GLN A 385 95.87 128.75 -65.11
N LEU A 386 94.86 128.12 -64.38
CA LEU A 386 95.05 127.29 -63.11
C LEU A 386 94.01 126.13 -62.60
N PRO A 387 93.17 126.13 -61.51
CA PRO A 387 93.01 124.98 -60.52
C PRO A 387 91.60 124.51 -59.92
N GLN A 388 91.44 123.31 -59.23
CA GLN A 388 90.20 122.75 -58.51
C GLN A 388 90.42 121.60 -57.41
N LEU A 389 89.54 121.33 -56.37
CA LEU A 389 89.53 120.20 -55.33
C LEU A 389 88.18 119.90 -54.52
N VAL A 390 87.98 118.75 -53.75
CA VAL A 390 86.74 118.30 -52.94
C VAL A 390 86.92 117.22 -51.77
N ALA A 391 85.89 116.82 -50.91
CA ALA A 391 85.93 115.86 -49.71
C ALA A 391 84.57 115.20 -49.14
N GLU A 392 84.54 114.31 -48.07
CA GLU A 392 83.40 113.34 -47.65
C GLU A 392 83.17 112.82 -46.13
N GLN A 393 82.17 111.89 -45.84
CA GLN A 393 82.07 110.68 -44.87
C GLN A 393 81.28 110.55 -43.46
N VAL A 394 81.11 109.28 -42.91
CA VAL A 394 80.84 108.71 -41.48
C VAL A 394 79.38 108.44 -40.87
N LYS A 395 79.12 107.49 -39.86
CA LYS A 395 78.14 107.44 -38.63
C LYS A 395 77.32 106.09 -38.25
N ALA A 396 77.02 105.67 -36.94
CA ALA A 396 76.17 104.45 -36.47
C ALA A 396 75.84 104.18 -34.89
N ILE A 397 75.01 103.12 -34.46
CA ILE A 397 74.90 102.25 -33.16
C ILE A 397 73.63 102.24 -32.12
N SER A 398 73.33 101.16 -31.27
CA SER A 398 72.12 100.90 -30.31
C SER A 398 72.19 99.81 -29.10
N ASN A 399 71.14 99.52 -28.21
CA ASN A 399 71.13 98.60 -26.94
C ASN A 399 69.73 98.10 -26.24
N LEU A 400 69.63 97.19 -25.16
CA LEU A 400 68.37 96.57 -24.46
C LEU A 400 68.43 95.78 -23.02
N LYS A 401 67.32 95.49 -22.19
CA LYS A 401 67.20 94.55 -20.93
C LYS A 401 65.74 94.25 -20.24
N ILE A 402 65.52 93.24 -19.30
CA ILE A 402 64.22 92.79 -18.53
C ILE A 402 64.34 92.05 -17.07
N ASP A 403 63.28 91.68 -16.23
CA ASP A 403 63.31 90.98 -14.83
C ASP A 403 62.03 90.25 -14.10
N SER A 404 61.98 89.89 -12.74
CA SER A 404 61.08 88.90 -11.91
C SER A 404 60.56 89.28 -10.41
N VAL A 405 59.94 88.58 -9.33
CA VAL A 405 59.45 87.20 -8.76
C VAL A 405 58.44 87.22 -7.44
N THR A 406 58.05 86.14 -6.64
CA THR A 406 56.89 86.02 -5.56
C THR A 406 56.94 85.07 -4.22
N VAL A 407 55.86 84.86 -3.31
CA VAL A 407 55.83 84.22 -1.86
C VAL A 407 54.50 83.50 -1.19
N TRP A 408 54.39 83.07 0.16
CA TRP A 408 53.28 82.30 0.97
C TRP A 408 53.04 82.68 2.52
N GLU A 409 52.21 81.90 3.31
CA GLU A 409 52.06 81.73 4.83
C GLU A 409 51.20 82.74 5.72
N GLY A 410 50.62 82.54 6.96
CA GLY A 410 50.35 81.44 7.99
C GLY A 410 49.72 81.91 9.38
N GLY A 411 49.39 81.04 10.40
CA GLY A 411 48.91 81.44 11.78
C GLY A 411 48.28 80.38 12.79
N LYS A 412 48.33 80.58 14.13
CA LYS A 412 47.99 79.58 15.21
C LYS A 412 46.49 79.31 15.52
N ARG A 413 46.09 78.02 15.53
CA ARG A 413 45.08 77.41 16.45
C ARG A 413 45.64 76.06 16.93
N ALA A 414 45.45 75.72 18.21
CA ALA A 414 45.83 74.39 18.73
C ALA A 414 44.62 73.43 18.63
N ASP A 415 44.87 72.19 18.25
CA ASP A 415 43.82 71.20 18.04
C ASP A 415 43.25 70.68 19.39
N GLY A 416 41.97 70.33 19.52
CA GLY A 416 41.01 70.22 18.42
C GLY A 416 39.54 70.19 18.79
N LYS A 417 38.74 70.11 17.71
CA LYS A 417 37.29 70.39 17.59
C LYS A 417 36.94 71.88 17.63
N THR A 418 36.22 72.33 16.59
CA THR A 418 35.60 73.65 16.56
C THR A 418 34.21 73.60 17.22
N SER A 419 34.15 73.92 18.51
CA SER A 419 33.00 74.56 19.18
C SER A 419 31.58 73.98 19.01
N THR A 420 31.39 72.69 19.35
CA THR A 420 30.29 72.26 20.26
C THR A 420 28.82 72.69 19.97
N SER A 421 28.40 72.88 18.72
CA SER A 421 27.06 73.41 18.40
C SER A 421 25.95 72.36 18.18
N ASP A 422 26.24 71.24 17.54
CA ASP A 422 25.19 70.49 16.81
C ASP A 422 24.45 69.42 17.62
N PHE A 423 24.87 69.14 18.87
CA PHE A 423 24.40 67.98 19.64
C PHE A 423 23.03 68.15 20.32
N VAL A 424 22.46 69.37 20.34
CA VAL A 424 21.27 69.69 21.15
C VAL A 424 19.96 69.70 20.34
N SER A 425 20.01 69.70 19.00
CA SER A 425 18.85 69.96 18.14
C SER A 425 18.06 68.72 17.67
N GLY A 426 18.33 67.52 18.22
CA GLY A 426 17.85 66.24 17.66
C GLY A 426 16.72 65.52 18.41
N LEU A 427 16.15 66.10 19.48
CA LEU A 427 15.19 65.42 20.36
C LEU A 427 13.75 65.93 20.23
N VAL A 428 12.81 64.96 20.14
CA VAL A 428 11.32 65.01 20.19
C VAL A 428 10.62 64.72 18.84
N GLY A 429 9.90 63.59 18.77
CA GLY A 429 8.92 63.34 17.69
C GLY A 429 8.48 61.88 17.41
N VAL A 430 7.41 61.43 18.09
CA VAL A 430 6.40 60.46 17.59
C VAL A 430 6.73 58.93 17.54
N LEU A 431 5.73 58.13 17.95
CA LEU A 431 5.59 56.65 18.02
C LEU A 431 4.73 56.12 16.82
N PRO A 432 4.47 54.81 16.54
CA PRO A 432 4.34 53.64 17.45
C PRO A 432 4.91 52.31 16.84
N PRO A 433 4.36 51.09 17.10
CA PRO A 433 4.65 50.26 18.28
C PRO A 433 5.18 48.84 17.98
N LEU A 434 5.66 48.14 19.01
CA LEU A 434 6.20 46.77 18.93
C LEU A 434 5.12 45.68 19.13
N HIS A 435 4.79 44.87 18.10
CA HIS A 435 3.94 43.68 18.29
C HIS A 435 4.26 42.44 17.42
N GLU A 436 5.41 42.36 16.72
CA GLU A 436 5.73 41.18 15.88
C GLU A 436 6.86 40.31 16.43
N LEU A 437 7.84 40.88 17.15
CA LEU A 437 9.05 40.17 17.57
C LEU A 437 8.82 39.05 18.61
N THR A 438 7.72 39.08 19.37
CA THR A 438 7.44 38.08 20.42
C THR A 438 6.76 36.81 19.90
N ARG A 439 6.17 36.83 18.69
CA ARG A 439 5.49 35.64 18.13
C ARG A 439 6.48 34.60 17.60
N ASN A 440 7.68 35.01 17.23
CA ASN A 440 8.75 34.14 16.75
C ASN A 440 9.40 33.26 17.84
N ALA A 441 9.03 33.43 19.12
CA ALA A 441 9.57 32.66 20.26
C ALA A 441 8.65 31.53 20.77
N GLY A 442 7.42 31.42 20.25
CA GLY A 442 6.60 30.18 20.27
C GLY A 442 6.10 29.61 21.61
N LEU A 443 6.45 30.14 22.78
CA LEU A 443 6.16 29.48 24.07
C LEU A 443 5.74 30.44 25.20
N ARG A 444 4.57 30.18 25.81
CA ARG A 444 4.39 30.03 27.28
C ARG A 444 2.99 29.53 27.67
N LEU A 445 2.89 29.00 28.89
CA LEU A 445 1.71 28.37 29.49
C LEU A 445 0.91 29.39 30.35
N PRO A 446 -0.39 29.17 30.64
CA PRO A 446 -1.23 30.16 31.33
C PRO A 446 -1.12 30.17 32.86
N ASP A 447 -1.14 31.37 33.46
CA ASP A 447 -1.06 31.61 34.91
C ASP A 447 -2.42 31.43 35.62
N TYR A 448 -2.84 30.18 35.88
CA TYR A 448 -4.05 29.90 36.68
C TYR A 448 -3.81 29.05 37.94
N LEU A 449 -2.66 29.25 38.58
CA LEU A 449 -2.27 28.59 39.83
C LEU A 449 -1.76 29.60 40.86
N GLY A 450 -2.66 30.33 41.53
CA GLY A 450 -2.23 31.14 42.69
C GLY A 450 -3.04 32.36 43.14
N LYS A 451 -4.35 32.24 43.40
CA LYS A 451 -4.91 32.43 44.77
C LYS A 451 -6.45 32.40 44.80
N LEU A 452 -6.98 31.75 45.83
CA LEU A 452 -8.39 31.75 46.19
C LEU A 452 -8.66 32.82 47.27
N MET A 453 -9.83 33.45 47.20
CA MET A 453 -10.75 33.88 48.29
C MET A 453 -11.70 34.92 47.68
N SER A 454 -13.02 34.87 47.87
CA SER A 454 -13.78 34.20 48.94
C SER A 454 -15.04 33.48 48.44
N ASP A 455 -15.19 32.20 48.81
CA ASP A 455 -16.29 31.65 49.64
C ASP A 455 -16.17 30.12 49.70
N PRO A 456 -15.53 29.53 50.74
CA PRO A 456 -15.21 28.11 50.76
C PRO A 456 -16.42 27.17 50.98
N GLN A 457 -17.53 27.64 51.55
CA GLN A 457 -18.58 26.75 52.06
C GLN A 457 -19.39 26.11 50.91
N ARG A 458 -19.92 26.92 49.99
CA ARG A 458 -20.72 26.42 48.86
C ARG A 458 -19.97 25.47 47.91
N LEU A 459 -18.66 25.65 47.75
CA LEU A 459 -17.84 24.78 46.89
C LEU A 459 -17.50 23.44 47.57
N ALA A 460 -17.36 23.41 48.89
CA ALA A 460 -17.28 22.15 49.64
C ALA A 460 -18.62 21.40 49.61
N GLU A 461 -19.73 22.10 49.82
CA GLU A 461 -21.09 21.53 49.75
C GLU A 461 -21.39 20.92 48.37
N LEU A 462 -21.17 21.64 47.27
CA LEU A 462 -21.33 21.08 45.92
C LEU A 462 -20.38 19.90 45.67
N GLY A 463 -19.13 20.00 46.13
CA GLY A 463 -18.11 18.97 45.94
C GLY A 463 -18.47 17.65 46.64
N ASP A 464 -19.01 17.71 47.86
CA ASP A 464 -19.41 16.52 48.60
C ASP A 464 -20.83 16.03 48.22
N GLN A 465 -21.72 16.91 47.75
CA GLN A 465 -22.97 16.50 47.09
C GLN A 465 -22.69 15.66 45.84
N LEU A 466 -21.82 16.14 44.93
CA LEU A 466 -21.43 15.42 43.71
C LEU A 466 -20.73 14.08 44.02
N LYS A 467 -19.89 14.02 45.08
CA LYS A 467 -19.31 12.75 45.56
C LYS A 467 -20.38 11.82 46.13
N HIS A 468 -21.36 12.32 46.87
CA HIS A 468 -22.44 11.50 47.41
C HIS A 468 -23.37 10.95 46.32
N GLU A 469 -23.68 11.74 45.28
CA GLU A 469 -24.42 11.24 44.11
C GLU A 469 -23.61 10.18 43.34
N ALA A 470 -22.32 10.41 43.10
CA ALA A 470 -21.45 9.43 42.45
C ALA A 470 -21.33 8.13 43.28
N ALA A 471 -21.20 8.24 44.61
CA ALA A 471 -21.17 7.10 45.51
C ALA A 471 -22.51 6.35 45.57
N LYS A 472 -23.66 7.05 45.50
CA LYS A 472 -24.98 6.42 45.35
C LYS A 472 -25.09 5.65 44.04
N ARG A 473 -24.78 6.30 42.90
CA ARG A 473 -24.82 5.67 41.56
C ARG A 473 -23.93 4.44 41.48
N ASN A 474 -22.71 4.50 42.02
CA ASN A 474 -21.79 3.36 42.02
C ASN A 474 -22.31 2.19 42.88
N ARG A 475 -22.88 2.46 44.07
CA ARG A 475 -23.50 1.42 44.91
C ARG A 475 -24.72 0.78 44.24
N ALA A 476 -25.57 1.59 43.60
CA ALA A 476 -26.72 1.09 42.85
C ALA A 476 -26.26 0.21 41.67
N ALA A 477 -25.26 0.65 40.90
CA ALA A 477 -24.66 -0.14 39.81
C ALA A 477 -24.07 -1.47 40.31
N GLU A 478 -23.41 -1.48 41.47
CA GLU A 478 -22.83 -2.70 42.05
C GLU A 478 -23.89 -3.71 42.51
N GLU A 479 -24.97 -3.26 43.15
CA GLU A 479 -26.09 -4.16 43.52
C GLU A 479 -26.90 -4.62 42.31
N ILE A 480 -27.06 -3.79 41.27
CA ILE A 480 -27.64 -4.20 39.98
C ILE A 480 -26.75 -5.27 39.33
N ARG A 481 -25.42 -5.09 39.31
CA ARG A 481 -24.47 -6.09 38.79
C ARG A 481 -24.54 -7.42 39.57
N LYS A 482 -24.62 -7.36 40.91
CA LYS A 482 -24.84 -8.56 41.75
C LYS A 482 -26.19 -9.21 41.48
N TRP A 483 -27.24 -8.44 41.21
CA TRP A 483 -28.56 -8.98 40.85
C TRP A 483 -28.55 -9.65 39.48
N LEU A 484 -27.94 -9.02 38.46
CA LEU A 484 -27.81 -9.58 37.11
C LEU A 484 -27.00 -10.88 37.12
N ASN A 485 -25.86 -10.92 37.83
CA ASN A 485 -25.07 -12.15 38.01
C ASN A 485 -25.85 -13.30 38.68
N ARG A 486 -26.86 -13.01 39.50
CA ARG A 486 -27.75 -14.02 40.12
C ARG A 486 -28.91 -14.45 39.22
N ASN A 487 -29.19 -13.73 38.14
CA ASN A 487 -30.37 -13.89 37.28
C ASN A 487 -30.01 -13.92 35.78
N HIS A 488 -28.79 -14.39 35.45
CA HIS A 488 -28.26 -14.45 34.09
C HIS A 488 -29.24 -15.15 33.12
N ASP A 489 -29.85 -16.25 33.56
CA ASP A 489 -30.82 -17.05 32.79
C ASP A 489 -32.13 -16.31 32.42
N LEU A 490 -32.40 -15.14 33.02
CA LEU A 490 -33.57 -14.30 32.69
C LEU A 490 -33.28 -13.27 31.60
N LEU A 491 -32.02 -13.08 31.23
CA LEU A 491 -31.59 -12.15 30.18
C LEU A 491 -31.64 -12.84 28.80
N THR A 492 -32.83 -13.00 28.25
CA THR A 492 -33.00 -13.48 26.86
C THR A 492 -32.54 -12.42 25.88
N SER A 493 -31.32 -12.59 25.35
CA SER A 493 -30.68 -11.82 24.27
C SER A 493 -30.78 -10.30 24.42
N PHE A 494 -29.78 -9.71 25.07
CA PHE A 494 -29.43 -8.31 24.86
C PHE A 494 -29.01 -8.17 23.37
N ASP A 495 -29.77 -7.38 22.59
CA ASP A 495 -29.90 -7.65 21.15
C ASP A 495 -28.64 -7.37 20.29
N LYS A 496 -28.57 -8.11 19.16
CA LYS A 496 -27.67 -8.08 17.98
C LYS A 496 -26.86 -9.36 17.71
N ASN A 497 -26.57 -10.18 18.72
CA ASN A 497 -25.94 -11.50 18.52
C ASN A 497 -26.94 -12.65 18.68
N LYS A 498 -26.80 -13.68 17.84
CA LYS A 498 -27.64 -14.91 17.87
C LYS A 498 -27.18 -15.94 18.91
N ASP A 499 -26.17 -15.61 19.70
CA ASP A 499 -25.55 -16.55 20.64
C ASP A 499 -26.23 -16.47 22.01
N ALA A 500 -26.71 -17.61 22.51
CA ALA A 500 -27.46 -17.72 23.75
C ALA A 500 -26.57 -17.68 25.02
N LYS A 501 -25.54 -16.82 25.02
CA LYS A 501 -24.59 -16.60 26.13
C LYS A 501 -24.11 -15.17 26.13
N ILE A 502 -24.42 -14.43 27.20
CA ILE A 502 -23.97 -13.06 27.41
C ILE A 502 -22.54 -13.07 27.95
N ASP A 503 -21.64 -12.27 27.38
CA ASP A 503 -20.26 -12.14 27.84
C ASP A 503 -20.05 -11.09 28.95
N PHE A 504 -18.83 -11.00 29.49
CA PHE A 504 -18.52 -10.07 30.59
C PHE A 504 -18.56 -8.58 30.20
N GLY A 505 -18.39 -8.23 28.93
CA GLY A 505 -18.50 -6.88 28.40
C GLY A 505 -19.95 -6.50 28.08
N GLU A 506 -20.70 -7.41 27.44
CA GLU A 506 -22.14 -7.28 27.21
C GLU A 506 -22.91 -7.09 28.54
N LEU A 507 -22.46 -7.71 29.64
CA LEU A 507 -23.04 -7.51 30.97
C LEU A 507 -22.77 -6.11 31.55
N GLU A 508 -21.62 -5.48 31.27
CA GLU A 508 -21.39 -4.07 31.66
C GLU A 508 -22.19 -3.09 30.79
N GLU A 509 -22.37 -3.40 29.51
CA GLU A 509 -23.25 -2.65 28.61
C GLU A 509 -24.72 -2.76 29.02
N CYS A 510 -25.18 -3.94 29.47
CA CYS A 510 -26.50 -4.13 30.05
C CYS A 510 -26.69 -3.31 31.34
N VAL A 511 -25.70 -3.25 32.25
CA VAL A 511 -25.76 -2.39 33.44
C VAL A 511 -25.88 -0.91 33.04
N ARG A 512 -25.12 -0.47 32.02
CA ARG A 512 -25.16 0.90 31.51
C ARG A 512 -26.54 1.28 30.97
N VAL A 513 -27.16 0.42 30.15
CA VAL A 513 -28.49 0.65 29.56
C VAL A 513 -29.59 0.62 30.63
N VAL A 514 -29.53 -0.29 31.60
CA VAL A 514 -30.48 -0.32 32.74
C VAL A 514 -30.44 1.00 33.53
N LEU A 515 -29.26 1.56 33.77
CA LEU A 515 -29.09 2.83 34.49
C LEU A 515 -29.57 4.04 33.68
N GLU A 516 -29.37 4.04 32.35
CA GLU A 516 -29.92 5.07 31.47
C GLU A 516 -31.45 5.04 31.43
N TRP A 517 -32.03 3.86 31.24
CA TRP A 517 -33.48 3.64 31.23
C TRP A 517 -34.13 4.05 32.56
N ALA A 518 -33.51 3.71 33.69
CA ALA A 518 -33.95 4.12 35.02
C ALA A 518 -33.72 5.61 35.34
N GLY A 519 -32.92 6.32 34.53
CA GLY A 519 -32.85 7.78 34.53
C GLY A 519 -33.95 8.43 33.68
N ARG A 520 -34.26 7.85 32.52
CA ARG A 520 -35.31 8.32 31.59
C ARG A 520 -36.74 8.02 32.05
N SER A 521 -36.96 7.12 33.02
CA SER A 521 -38.29 6.78 33.55
C SER A 521 -39.00 7.95 34.25
N GLY A 522 -38.27 8.98 34.68
CA GLY A 522 -38.83 10.22 35.24
C GLY A 522 -39.16 11.30 34.22
N ASP A 523 -38.87 11.09 32.93
CA ASP A 523 -39.18 12.05 31.87
C ASP A 523 -40.57 11.75 31.27
N ALA A 524 -41.42 12.78 31.22
CA ALA A 524 -42.79 12.68 30.70
C ALA A 524 -42.85 12.40 29.19
N GLY A 525 -41.74 12.59 28.45
CA GLY A 525 -41.62 12.22 27.04
C GLY A 525 -41.30 10.74 26.78
N SER A 526 -40.94 9.95 27.80
CA SER A 526 -40.50 8.56 27.62
C SER A 526 -41.66 7.60 27.35
N LEU A 527 -41.76 7.10 26.12
CA LEU A 527 -42.72 6.08 25.70
C LEU A 527 -42.12 4.66 25.82
N TRP A 528 -42.88 3.76 26.45
CA TRP A 528 -42.48 2.40 26.76
C TRP A 528 -43.40 1.36 26.14
N PHE A 529 -42.81 0.25 25.71
CA PHE A 529 -43.49 -0.95 25.22
C PHE A 529 -43.24 -2.12 26.17
N TYR A 530 -44.17 -3.07 26.21
CA TYR A 530 -44.01 -4.30 27.00
C TYR A 530 -44.54 -5.53 26.27
N SER A 531 -44.02 -6.70 26.62
CA SER A 531 -44.47 -7.98 26.10
C SER A 531 -44.51 -9.01 27.22
N THR A 532 -45.59 -9.78 27.24
CA THR A 532 -45.74 -10.97 28.10
C THR A 532 -45.50 -12.22 27.25
N LYS A 533 -45.43 -13.42 27.86
CA LYS A 533 -45.26 -14.66 27.08
C LYS A 533 -46.51 -15.04 26.28
N ASP A 534 -47.68 -14.61 26.73
CA ASP A 534 -48.99 -15.03 26.19
C ASP A 534 -49.70 -13.92 25.39
N SER A 535 -49.18 -12.68 25.44
CA SER A 535 -49.58 -11.59 24.54
C SER A 535 -48.35 -10.77 24.11
N GLY A 536 -48.22 -10.58 22.79
CA GLY A 536 -47.13 -9.84 22.17
C GLY A 536 -47.13 -8.34 22.47
N THR A 537 -46.20 -7.61 21.85
CA THR A 537 -45.90 -6.20 22.13
C THR A 537 -47.13 -5.29 22.26
N GLN A 538 -47.28 -4.66 23.43
CA GLN A 538 -48.28 -3.66 23.75
C GLN A 538 -47.61 -2.33 24.16
N GLY A 539 -48.26 -1.22 23.85
CA GLY A 539 -47.76 0.14 24.11
C GLY A 539 -48.21 1.12 23.01
N PRO A 540 -47.75 2.38 23.02
CA PRO A 540 -46.86 2.97 24.03
C PRO A 540 -47.59 3.37 25.32
N LEU A 541 -46.89 3.34 26.45
CA LEU A 541 -47.33 3.82 27.76
C LEU A 541 -46.23 4.68 28.40
N SER A 542 -46.59 5.62 29.27
CA SER A 542 -45.63 6.28 30.17
C SER A 542 -45.28 5.38 31.38
N TRP A 543 -44.21 5.70 32.10
CA TRP A 543 -43.65 4.83 33.13
C TRP A 543 -44.61 4.51 34.29
N ASP A 544 -45.33 5.50 34.83
CA ASP A 544 -46.22 5.29 35.99
C ASP A 544 -47.38 4.31 35.72
N PRO A 545 -48.20 4.45 34.65
CA PRO A 545 -49.24 3.47 34.33
C PRO A 545 -48.65 2.11 33.92
N LEU A 546 -47.47 2.08 33.28
CA LEU A 546 -46.76 0.83 33.00
C LEU A 546 -46.38 0.10 34.30
N ALA A 547 -45.76 0.81 35.25
CA ALA A 547 -45.33 0.26 36.53
C ALA A 547 -46.54 -0.21 37.36
N ALA A 548 -47.65 0.53 37.34
CA ALA A 548 -48.89 0.14 37.99
C ALA A 548 -49.52 -1.13 37.39
N ALA A 549 -49.47 -1.29 36.05
CA ALA A 549 -49.97 -2.47 35.37
C ALA A 549 -49.10 -3.71 35.60
N LEU A 550 -47.77 -3.54 35.57
CA LEU A 550 -46.81 -4.67 35.62
C LEU A 550 -46.38 -5.08 37.03
N ALA A 551 -46.69 -4.29 38.06
CA ALA A 551 -46.38 -4.61 39.47
C ALA A 551 -46.92 -5.95 40.00
N LYS A 552 -47.82 -6.62 39.27
CA LYS A 552 -48.40 -7.93 39.61
C LYS A 552 -48.04 -9.05 38.62
N SER A 553 -47.22 -8.76 37.60
CA SER A 553 -46.99 -9.64 36.44
C SER A 553 -45.51 -10.03 36.33
N PRO A 554 -45.01 -10.95 37.19
CA PRO A 554 -43.63 -11.43 37.12
C PRO A 554 -43.35 -12.09 35.77
N ARG A 555 -42.15 -11.89 35.23
CA ARG A 555 -41.74 -12.29 33.85
C ARG A 555 -42.37 -11.47 32.69
N THR A 556 -42.64 -10.19 32.90
CA THR A 556 -42.90 -9.25 31.78
C THR A 556 -41.59 -8.63 31.29
N PHE A 557 -41.40 -8.51 29.97
CA PHE A 557 -40.28 -7.79 29.36
C PHE A 557 -40.73 -6.41 28.89
N ILE A 558 -39.83 -5.42 28.95
CA ILE A 558 -40.06 -4.05 28.53
C ILE A 558 -38.98 -3.56 27.56
N ASN A 559 -39.35 -2.56 26.77
CA ASN A 559 -38.53 -1.88 25.78
C ASN A 559 -38.83 -0.37 25.83
N LEU A 560 -37.81 0.46 25.66
CA LEU A 560 -37.93 1.92 25.55
C LEU A 560 -37.92 2.32 24.06
N GLU A 561 -38.78 3.26 23.66
CA GLU A 561 -38.86 3.73 22.28
C GLU A 561 -37.49 4.15 21.72
N GLY A 562 -37.13 3.61 20.55
CA GLY A 562 -35.83 3.85 19.90
C GLY A 562 -34.68 2.95 20.38
N SER A 563 -34.95 1.93 21.20
CA SER A 563 -33.95 0.91 21.57
C SER A 563 -34.27 -0.46 20.97
N ASP A 564 -33.24 -1.19 20.54
CA ASP A 564 -33.37 -2.57 20.04
C ASP A 564 -33.50 -3.60 21.19
N SER A 565 -33.05 -3.25 22.40
CA SER A 565 -32.94 -4.18 23.53
C SER A 565 -34.27 -4.47 24.23
N TRP A 566 -34.42 -5.69 24.75
CA TRP A 566 -35.53 -6.08 25.63
C TRP A 566 -35.00 -6.50 27.00
N LEU A 567 -35.58 -5.97 28.08
CA LEU A 567 -35.12 -6.21 29.46
C LEU A 567 -36.29 -6.61 30.37
N PRO A 568 -36.08 -7.50 31.36
CA PRO A 568 -37.15 -7.85 32.30
C PRO A 568 -37.55 -6.63 33.15
N PHE A 569 -38.86 -6.40 33.31
CA PHE A 569 -39.42 -5.26 34.07
C PHE A 569 -38.83 -5.15 35.48
N GLU A 570 -38.62 -6.30 36.15
CA GLU A 570 -38.09 -6.38 37.52
C GLU A 570 -36.69 -5.75 37.66
N VAL A 571 -35.83 -5.83 36.63
CA VAL A 571 -34.48 -5.22 36.66
C VAL A 571 -34.58 -3.69 36.69
N VAL A 572 -35.38 -3.14 35.77
CA VAL A 572 -35.51 -1.70 35.59
C VAL A 572 -36.32 -1.09 36.74
N ALA A 573 -37.38 -1.76 37.20
CA ALA A 573 -38.13 -1.34 38.37
C ALA A 573 -37.28 -1.36 39.66
N GLN A 574 -36.36 -2.31 39.81
CA GLN A 574 -35.41 -2.32 40.93
C GLN A 574 -34.34 -1.23 40.79
N ALA A 575 -33.85 -0.96 39.58
CA ALA A 575 -32.92 0.14 39.33
C ALA A 575 -33.55 1.51 39.61
N VAL A 576 -34.79 1.75 39.17
CA VAL A 576 -35.56 2.97 39.47
C VAL A 576 -35.77 3.13 40.98
N ARG A 577 -36.11 2.06 41.70
CA ARG A 577 -36.21 2.10 43.18
C ARG A 577 -34.89 2.44 43.86
N LEU A 578 -33.76 1.91 43.36
CA LEU A 578 -32.42 2.18 43.91
C LEU A 578 -31.88 3.58 43.56
N LEU A 579 -32.35 4.20 42.47
CA LEU A 579 -32.03 5.59 42.13
C LEU A 579 -32.95 6.60 42.84
N ALA A 580 -34.15 6.19 43.25
CA ALA A 580 -35.09 7.00 44.03
C ALA A 580 -34.84 6.98 45.56
N GLN A 581 -33.85 6.21 46.04
CA GLN A 581 -33.45 6.07 47.46
C GLN A 581 -32.15 6.82 47.75
#